data_AF-A0A6B3I0P5-F1
#
_entry.id   AF-A0A6B3I0P5-F1
#
_cell.length_a   1.000
_cell.length_b   1.000
_cell.length_c   1.000
_cell.angle_alpha   90.00
_cell.angle_beta   90.00
_cell.angle_gamma   90.00
#
_symmetry.space_group_name_H-M   'P 1'
#
loop_
_entity.id
_entity.type
_entity.pdbx_description
1 polymer ?
#
loop_
_entity_poly.entity_id
_entity_poly.type
_entity_poly.pdbx_seq_one_letter_code
_entity_poly.pdbx_strand_id
1 'polypeptide(L)'
;DYIETHGMSSLLADSAELAALGAGLRSEDDNADVTYLGNVKPCIGHTEVVSGLAALVKTAQAMRHGVIPAIPGFGQLHRDLSLKGTRLRIAERNLPWPERTD
;
A
#
# COMPACT_ATOMS: atom_id res chain seq x y z
N ASP A 1 7.70 3.87 -4.62
CA ASP A 1 6.51 3.99 -5.48
C ASP A 1 5.32 3.21 -4.97
N TYR A 2 5.44 1.89 -4.76
CA TYR A 2 4.31 1.04 -4.34
C TYR A 2 4.73 -0.04 -3.34
N ILE A 3 3.86 -0.36 -2.38
CA ILE A 3 3.97 -1.49 -1.46
C ILE A 3 2.62 -2.20 -1.38
N GLU A 4 2.61 -3.49 -1.69
CA GLU A 4 1.48 -4.38 -1.45
C GLU A 4 1.54 -4.89 0.00
N THR A 5 0.66 -4.38 0.86
CA THR A 5 0.69 -4.65 2.29
C THR A 5 0.13 -6.02 2.65
N HIS A 6 0.50 -6.50 3.83
CA HIS A 6 -0.16 -7.62 4.46
C HIS A 6 -1.59 -7.23 4.87
N GLY A 7 -1.80 -6.09 5.54
CA GLY A 7 -3.09 -5.48 5.85
C GLY A 7 -4.17 -6.47 6.32
N MET A 8 -4.14 -6.78 7.61
CA MET A 8 -4.98 -7.78 8.26
C MET A 8 -6.36 -7.24 8.66
N SER A 9 -6.60 -5.94 8.46
CA SER A 9 -7.82 -5.27 8.94
C SER A 9 -7.98 -5.43 10.46
N SER A 10 -6.85 -5.40 11.16
CA SER A 10 -6.75 -5.49 12.62
C SER A 10 -5.92 -4.32 13.09
N LEU A 11 -6.46 -3.52 14.03
CA LEU A 11 -5.82 -2.29 14.48
C LEU A 11 -4.39 -2.52 14.97
N LEU A 12 -4.17 -3.60 15.75
CA LEU A 12 -2.84 -3.92 16.28
C LEU A 12 -1.86 -4.31 15.17
N ALA A 13 -2.27 -5.21 14.27
CA ALA A 13 -1.42 -5.70 13.20
C ALA A 13 -1.10 -4.60 12.17
N ASP A 14 -2.12 -3.85 11.76
CA ASP A 14 -1.97 -2.77 10.79
C ASP A 14 -1.14 -1.61 11.41
N SER A 15 -1.26 -1.35 12.71
CA SER A 15 -0.39 -0.38 13.41
C SER A 15 1.08 -0.82 13.41
N ALA A 16 1.35 -2.10 13.71
CA ALA A 16 2.71 -2.64 13.68
C ALA A 16 3.31 -2.61 12.26
N GLU A 17 2.52 -2.96 11.25
CA GLU A 17 2.93 -2.90 9.85
C GLU A 17 3.26 -1.47 9.42
N LEU A 18 2.38 -0.50 9.69
CA LEU A 18 2.62 0.91 9.36
C LEU A 18 3.80 1.50 10.12
N ALA A 19 4.01 1.13 11.38
CA ALA A 19 5.17 1.58 12.15
C ALA A 19 6.49 1.05 11.55
N ALA A 20 6.52 -0.23 11.18
CA ALA A 20 7.69 -0.85 10.55
C ALA A 20 8.02 -0.21 9.19
N LEU A 21 7.01 -0.02 8.33
CA LEU A 21 7.17 0.66 7.04
C LEU A 21 7.58 2.12 7.24
N GLY A 22 6.92 2.82 8.17
CA GLY A 22 7.17 4.22 8.48
C GLY A 22 8.60 4.48 8.97
N ALA A 23 9.20 3.54 9.72
CA ALA A 23 10.58 3.66 10.18
C ALA A 23 11.60 3.70 9.03
N GLY A 24 11.36 2.95 7.95
CA GLY A 24 12.23 2.93 6.75
C GLY A 24 11.91 4.03 5.73
N LEU A 25 10.71 4.60 5.80
CA LEU A 25 10.20 5.57 4.81
C LEU A 25 9.82 6.92 5.47
N ARG A 26 10.58 7.32 6.49
CA ARG A 26 10.43 8.64 7.13
C ARG A 26 10.76 9.75 6.13
N SER A 27 10.00 10.84 6.21
CA SER A 27 10.34 12.08 5.51
C SER A 27 9.71 13.26 6.21
N GLU A 28 10.51 14.30 6.41
CA GLU A 28 10.05 15.62 6.83
C GLU A 28 9.93 16.59 5.64
N ASP A 29 10.35 16.14 4.45
CA ASP A 29 10.18 16.88 3.20
C ASP A 29 8.84 16.49 2.55
N ASP A 30 7.99 17.49 2.36
CA ASP A 30 6.70 17.38 1.67
C ASP A 30 6.84 17.11 0.17
N ASN A 31 8.02 17.37 -0.43
CA ASN A 31 8.31 17.08 -1.83
C ASN A 31 8.91 15.69 -2.07
N ALA A 32 9.07 14.88 -1.03
CA ALA A 32 9.66 13.56 -1.19
C ALA A 32 8.76 12.60 -2.00
N ASP A 33 9.39 11.74 -2.79
CA ASP A 33 8.68 10.74 -3.60
C ASP A 33 7.74 9.87 -2.74
N VAL A 34 6.46 9.89 -3.11
CA VAL A 34 5.41 9.17 -2.41
C VAL A 34 5.50 7.67 -2.70
N THR A 35 5.30 6.87 -1.66
CA THR A 35 5.08 5.42 -1.79
C THR A 35 3.65 5.08 -1.43
N TYR A 36 2.92 4.53 -2.40
CA TYR A 36 1.53 4.13 -2.25
C TYR A 36 1.41 2.75 -1.62
N LEU A 37 0.48 2.59 -0.69
CA LEU A 37 0.12 1.34 -0.05
C LEU A 37 -1.15 0.77 -0.71
N GLY A 38 -1.10 -0.50 -1.11
CA GLY A 38 -2.24 -1.24 -1.64
C GLY A 38 -2.43 -2.59 -0.95
N ASN A 39 -3.60 -3.22 -1.13
CA ASN A 39 -3.91 -4.54 -0.57
C ASN A 39 -4.85 -5.31 -1.51
N VAL A 40 -4.61 -6.61 -1.69
CA VAL A 40 -5.37 -7.50 -2.59
C VAL A 40 -6.56 -8.14 -1.88
N LYS A 41 -6.50 -8.26 -0.55
CA LYS A 41 -7.49 -8.99 0.25
C LYS A 41 -8.91 -8.41 0.14
N PRO A 42 -9.12 -7.09 0.00
CA PRO A 42 -10.46 -6.57 -0.28
C PRO A 42 -11.08 -7.05 -1.60
N CYS A 43 -10.27 -7.49 -2.57
CA CYS A 43 -10.77 -8.02 -3.84
C CYS A 43 -11.17 -9.49 -3.78
N ILE A 44 -10.40 -10.31 -3.05
CA ILE A 44 -10.46 -11.78 -3.14
C ILE A 44 -10.52 -12.50 -1.78
N GLY A 45 -10.56 -11.76 -0.67
CA GLY A 45 -10.48 -12.28 0.68
C GLY A 45 -9.05 -12.58 1.16
N HIS A 46 -8.94 -13.06 2.39
CA HIS A 46 -7.68 -13.51 2.98
C HIS A 46 -7.40 -14.96 2.56
N THR A 47 -6.55 -15.15 1.55
CA THR A 47 -6.28 -16.47 0.95
C THR A 47 -5.20 -17.28 1.70
N GLU A 48 -5.02 -17.01 2.99
CA GLU A 48 -4.07 -17.68 3.90
C GLU A 48 -2.67 -17.85 3.26
N VAL A 49 -2.23 -19.09 3.07
CA VAL A 49 -0.94 -19.48 2.51
C VAL A 49 -0.69 -18.95 1.09
N VAL A 50 -1.76 -18.61 0.35
CA VAL A 50 -1.67 -18.07 -1.02
C VAL A 50 -1.59 -16.54 -1.03
N SER A 51 -1.75 -15.86 0.12
CA SER A 51 -1.81 -14.39 0.18
C SER A 51 -0.57 -13.73 -0.44
N GLY A 52 0.62 -14.31 -0.24
CA GLY A 52 1.86 -13.80 -0.83
C GLY A 52 1.89 -13.92 -2.36
N LEU A 53 1.42 -15.06 -2.89
CA LEU A 53 1.35 -15.26 -4.35
C LEU A 53 0.32 -14.32 -4.99
N ALA A 54 -0.85 -14.14 -4.35
CA ALA A 54 -1.87 -13.21 -4.83
C ALA A 54 -1.36 -11.76 -4.87
N ALA A 55 -0.64 -11.33 -3.82
CA ALA A 55 0.02 -10.03 -3.74
C ALA A 55 1.05 -9.85 -4.86
N LEU A 56 1.90 -10.85 -5.11
CA LEU A 56 2.88 -10.83 -6.18
C LEU A 56 2.23 -10.73 -7.56
N VAL A 57 1.21 -11.55 -7.83
CA VAL A 57 0.49 -11.53 -9.11
C VAL A 57 -0.18 -10.18 -9.33
N LYS A 58 -0.87 -9.63 -8.32
CA LYS A 58 -1.47 -8.28 -8.42
C LYS A 58 -0.41 -7.23 -8.75
N THR A 59 0.73 -7.26 -8.06
CA THR A 59 1.81 -6.29 -8.25
C THR A 59 2.42 -6.39 -9.65
N ALA A 60 2.72 -7.61 -10.13
CA ALA A 60 3.23 -7.82 -11.48
C ALA A 60 2.26 -7.32 -12.55
N GLN A 61 0.95 -7.54 -12.35
CA GLN A 61 -0.09 -7.06 -13.25
C GLN A 61 -0.24 -5.54 -13.20
N ALA A 62 -0.16 -4.93 -12.02
CA ALA A 62 -0.17 -3.48 -11.83
C ALA A 62 0.96 -2.81 -12.62
N MET A 63 2.18 -3.33 -12.48
CA MET A 63 3.36 -2.86 -13.24
C MET A 63 3.17 -3.04 -14.74
N ARG A 64 2.73 -4.23 -15.19
CA ARG A 64 2.53 -4.53 -16.61
C ARG A 64 1.52 -3.59 -17.27
N HIS A 65 0.51 -3.18 -16.54
CA HIS A 65 -0.54 -2.27 -17.03
C HIS A 65 -0.26 -0.80 -16.73
N GLY A 66 0.87 -0.46 -16.11
CA GLY A 66 1.24 0.91 -15.80
C GLY A 66 0.29 1.61 -14.82
N VAL A 67 -0.36 0.86 -13.91
CA VAL A 67 -1.36 1.40 -12.97
C VAL A 67 -1.14 0.82 -11.58
N ILE A 68 -1.11 1.68 -10.56
CA ILE A 68 -1.29 1.32 -9.16
C ILE A 68 -2.80 1.25 -8.88
N PRO A 69 -3.40 0.07 -8.64
CA PRO A 69 -4.84 -0.07 -8.43
C PRO A 69 -5.27 0.50 -7.07
N ALA A 70 -6.45 1.10 -7.03
CA ALA A 70 -7.10 1.50 -5.78
C ALA A 70 -7.38 0.28 -4.89
N ILE A 71 -7.46 0.50 -3.57
CA ILE A 71 -8.02 -0.49 -2.64
C ILE A 71 -9.56 -0.40 -2.71
N PRO A 72 -10.27 -1.44 -3.19
CA PRO A 72 -11.73 -1.37 -3.31
C PRO A 72 -12.41 -1.16 -1.95
N GLY A 73 -13.40 -0.27 -1.92
CA GLY A 73 -14.18 0.02 -0.71
C GLY A 73 -13.39 0.75 0.38
N PHE A 74 -12.16 1.20 0.12
CA PHE A 74 -11.43 2.02 1.07
C PHE A 74 -12.12 3.38 1.23
N GLY A 75 -12.52 3.70 2.46
CA GLY A 75 -13.12 4.99 2.81
C GLY A 75 -12.14 5.91 3.51
N GLN A 76 -11.71 5.52 4.72
CA GLN A 76 -10.80 6.32 5.51
C GLN A 76 -9.89 5.40 6.34
N LEU A 77 -8.66 5.84 6.56
CA LEU A 77 -7.76 5.21 7.51
C LEU A 77 -8.31 5.34 8.94
N HIS A 78 -8.20 4.29 9.74
CA HIS A 78 -8.62 4.32 11.14
C HIS A 78 -7.92 5.46 11.90
N ARG A 79 -8.65 6.18 12.76
CA ARG A 79 -8.18 7.38 13.51
C ARG A 79 -6.91 7.18 14.34
N ASP A 80 -6.67 5.97 14.81
CA ASP A 80 -5.50 5.63 15.64
C ASP A 80 -4.29 5.18 14.80
N LEU A 81 -4.44 5.10 13.48
CA LEU A 81 -3.36 4.89 12.54
C LEU A 81 -2.95 6.22 11.92
N SER A 82 -1.65 6.41 11.69
CA SER A 82 -1.11 7.65 11.13
C SER A 82 -0.01 7.34 10.12
N LEU A 83 -0.06 8.04 8.99
CA LEU A 83 1.01 8.08 7.99
C LEU A 83 1.79 9.40 8.05
N LYS A 84 1.47 10.30 8.99
CA LYS A 84 2.14 11.60 9.13
C LYS A 84 3.64 11.40 9.41
N GLY A 85 4.48 12.25 8.82
CA GLY A 85 5.94 12.14 8.93
C GLY A 85 6.56 11.00 8.11
N THR A 86 5.79 10.39 7.20
CA THR A 86 6.26 9.35 6.28
C THR A 86 5.91 9.71 4.83
N ARG A 87 6.62 9.07 3.90
CA ARG A 87 6.34 9.12 2.46
C ARG A 87 5.16 8.24 2.05
N LEU A 88 4.49 7.59 3.00
CA LEU A 88 3.44 6.61 2.74
C LEU A 88 2.10 7.30 2.47
N ARG A 89 1.37 6.82 1.46
CA ARG A 89 -0.02 7.21 1.18
C ARG A 89 -0.85 5.98 0.84
N ILE A 90 -2.15 5.97 1.12
CA ILE A 90 -3.02 4.88 0.68
C ILE A 90 -3.36 5.07 -0.80
N ALA A 91 -3.42 3.97 -1.57
CA ALA A 91 -3.96 3.98 -2.93
C ALA A 91 -5.49 4.06 -2.90
N GLU A 92 -6.04 5.25 -2.67
CA GLU A 92 -7.50 5.49 -2.59
C GLU A 92 -8.18 5.54 -3.96
N ARG A 93 -7.39 5.70 -5.02
CA ARG A 93 -7.83 5.71 -6.42
C ARG A 93 -6.77 5.06 -7.30
N ASN A 94 -7.13 4.72 -8.53
CA ASN A 94 -6.16 4.25 -9.51
C ASN A 94 -5.19 5.39 -9.84
N LEU A 95 -3.90 5.09 -9.82
CA LEU A 95 -2.83 6.04 -10.08
C LEU A 95 -1.96 5.50 -11.21
N PRO A 96 -1.35 6.35 -12.05
CA PRO A 96 -0.33 5.88 -12.98
C PRO A 96 0.81 5.25 -12.19
N TRP A 97 1.31 4.10 -12.65
CA TRP A 97 2.56 3.57 -12.16
C TRP A 97 3.69 4.49 -12.66
N PRO A 98 4.54 5.02 -11.78
CA PRO A 98 5.58 5.96 -12.21
C PRO A 98 6.52 5.31 -13.22
N GLU A 99 6.68 5.96 -14.37
CA GLU A 99 7.68 5.58 -15.36
C GLU A 99 9.06 5.92 -14.80
N ARG A 100 9.95 4.93 -14.72
CA ARG A 100 11.36 5.19 -14.48
C ARG A 100 11.99 5.45 -15.84
N THR A 101 12.29 6.71 -16.12
CA THR A 101 13.31 7.04 -17.11
C THR A 101 14.66 6.75 -16.49
N ASP A 102 15.38 5.81 -17.10
CA ASP A 102 16.76 5.46 -16.77
C ASP A 102 17.71 6.67 -16.90
#